data_AF-X7Z380-F1
#
_entry.id   AF-X7Z380-F1
#
_cell.length_a   1.000
_cell.length_b   1.000
_cell.length_c   1.000
_cell.angle_alpha   90.00
_cell.angle_beta   90.00
_cell.angle_gamma   90.00
#
_symmetry.space_group_name_H-M   'P 1'
#
loop_
_entity.id
_entity.type
_entity.pdbx_description
1 polymer ?
#
loop_
_entity_poly.entity_id
_entity_poly.type
_entity_poly.pdbx_seq_one_letter_code
_entity_poly.pdbx_strand_id
1 'polypeptide(L)'
;MTPHVTIREVALRDGLQIEAPIPLSDKLKLLAAIAATGVREVEACAFVSASKVPSMADAAELAAELHRFPGIEFSALVASPNGAKRAMAAGLGPSNT
;
A
#
# COMPACT_ATOMS: atom_id res chain seq x y z
N MET A 1 -24.94 16.85 -14.81
CA MET A 1 -24.07 16.09 -13.88
C MET A 1 -22.86 15.62 -14.68
N THR A 2 -21.69 16.15 -14.40
CA THR A 2 -20.45 15.74 -15.06
C THR A 2 -20.06 14.35 -14.52
N PRO A 3 -19.67 13.38 -15.37
CA PRO A 3 -19.26 12.07 -14.89
C PRO A 3 -18.01 12.20 -14.01
N HIS A 4 -18.00 11.45 -12.90
CA HIS A 4 -16.88 11.38 -11.97
C HIS A 4 -16.15 10.05 -12.18
N VAL A 5 -14.81 10.10 -12.19
CA VAL A 5 -13.93 8.92 -12.27
C VAL A 5 -13.04 8.91 -11.04
N THR A 6 -12.95 7.75 -10.41
CA THR A 6 -12.01 7.51 -9.30
C THR A 6 -10.83 6.70 -9.81
N ILE A 7 -9.61 7.15 -9.51
CA ILE A 7 -8.37 6.44 -9.79
C ILE A 7 -7.87 5.83 -8.49
N ARG A 8 -7.66 4.51 -8.52
CA ARG A 8 -6.96 3.77 -7.47
C ARG A 8 -5.58 3.40 -7.96
N GLU A 9 -4.57 3.99 -7.34
CA GLU A 9 -3.17 3.73 -7.66
C GLU A 9 -2.71 2.42 -7.03
N VAL A 10 -2.00 1.60 -7.79
CA VAL A 10 -1.56 0.25 -7.40
C VAL A 10 -0.07 0.01 -7.63
N ALA A 11 0.69 1.02 -8.07
CA ALA A 11 2.12 0.90 -8.36
C ALA A 11 2.92 0.36 -7.17
N LEU A 12 2.61 0.80 -5.94
CA LEU A 12 3.31 0.36 -4.73
C LEU A 12 3.07 -1.12 -4.39
N ARG A 13 1.89 -1.66 -4.76
CA ARG A 13 1.55 -3.08 -4.56
C ARG A 13 1.73 -3.85 -5.86
N ASP A 14 0.78 -3.77 -6.78
CA ASP A 14 0.73 -4.60 -7.99
C ASP A 14 1.95 -4.37 -8.89
N GLY A 15 2.36 -3.10 -9.04
CA GLY A 15 3.54 -2.73 -9.81
C GLY A 15 4.82 -3.32 -9.22
N LEU A 16 5.18 -2.93 -7.99
CA LEU A 16 6.42 -3.41 -7.35
C LEU A 16 6.42 -4.91 -7.05
N GLN A 17 5.26 -5.57 -6.97
CA GLN A 17 5.18 -6.99 -6.69
C GLN A 17 5.86 -7.85 -7.77
N ILE A 18 5.80 -7.43 -9.04
CA ILE A 18 6.40 -8.15 -10.18
C ILE A 18 7.83 -7.70 -10.51
N GLU A 19 8.35 -6.70 -9.79
CA GLU A 19 9.68 -6.15 -9.99
C GLU A 19 10.70 -6.69 -8.98
N ALA A 20 11.99 -6.43 -9.25
CA ALA A 20 13.04 -6.70 -8.27
C ALA A 20 12.80 -5.85 -7.00
N PRO A 21 13.04 -6.40 -5.78
CA PRO A 21 12.85 -5.64 -4.55
C PRO A 21 13.69 -4.37 -4.52
N ILE A 22 13.04 -3.25 -4.20
CA ILE A 22 13.70 -1.97 -3.95
C ILE A 22 13.70 -1.64 -2.45
N PRO A 23 14.64 -0.82 -1.97
CA PRO A 23 14.66 -0.38 -0.58
C PRO A 23 13.38 0.36 -0.18
N LEU A 24 12.97 0.24 1.09
CA LEU A 24 11.82 0.97 1.64
C LEU A 24 11.90 2.48 1.38
N SER A 25 13.10 3.07 1.47
CA SER A 25 13.30 4.49 1.20
C SER A 25 12.87 4.90 -0.21
N ASP A 26 13.05 4.03 -1.20
CA ASP A 26 12.68 4.30 -2.58
C ASP A 26 11.17 4.09 -2.81
N LYS A 27 10.56 3.14 -2.09
CA LYS A 27 9.09 3.02 -2.02
C LYS A 27 8.46 4.27 -1.44
N LEU A 28 9.03 4.84 -0.38
CA LEU A 28 8.53 6.08 0.23
C LEU A 28 8.68 7.29 -0.71
N LYS A 29 9.77 7.37 -1.47
CA LYS A 29 9.94 8.40 -2.52
C LYS A 29 8.88 8.25 -3.61
N LEU A 30 8.61 7.02 -4.06
CA LEU A 30 7.57 6.73 -5.05
C LEU A 30 6.18 7.11 -4.52
N LEU A 31 5.86 6.73 -3.28
CA LEU A 31 4.60 7.10 -2.64
C LEU A 31 4.44 8.62 -2.52
N ALA A 32 5.50 9.34 -2.15
CA ALA A 32 5.45 10.81 -2.09
C ALA A 32 5.22 11.44 -3.47
N ALA A 33 5.84 10.91 -4.52
CA ALA A 33 5.62 11.37 -5.89
C ALA A 33 4.17 11.10 -6.36
N ILE A 34 3.64 9.92 -6.05
CA ILE A 34 2.24 9.55 -6.31
C ILE A 34 1.29 10.48 -5.56
N ALA A 35 1.54 10.73 -4.28
CA ALA A 35 0.72 11.62 -3.47
C ALA A 35 0.65 13.04 -4.05
N ALA A 36 1.77 13.54 -4.61
CA ALA A 36 1.83 14.84 -5.25
C ALA A 36 0.97 14.97 -6.53
N THR A 37 0.51 13.85 -7.11
CA THR A 37 -0.42 13.86 -8.26
C THR A 37 -1.85 14.23 -7.87
N GLY A 38 -2.18 14.16 -6.58
CA GLY A 38 -3.54 14.38 -6.08
C GLY A 38 -4.43 13.13 -6.07
N VAL A 39 -3.87 11.93 -6.34
CA VAL A 39 -4.61 10.68 -6.15
C VAL A 39 -5.12 10.54 -4.72
N ARG A 40 -6.29 9.91 -4.56
CA ARG A 40 -6.98 9.80 -3.28
C ARG A 40 -7.08 8.36 -2.77
N GLU A 41 -6.82 7.38 -3.61
CA GLU A 41 -6.83 5.96 -3.24
C GLU A 41 -5.53 5.29 -3.68
N VAL A 42 -4.85 4.64 -2.74
CA VAL A 42 -3.60 3.90 -3.01
C VAL A 42 -3.65 2.53 -2.35
N GLU A 43 -3.38 1.49 -3.13
CA GLU A 43 -3.07 0.17 -2.59
C GLU A 43 -1.56 0.09 -2.31
N ALA A 44 -1.19 0.25 -1.04
CA ALA A 44 0.19 0.54 -0.64
C ALA A 44 1.06 -0.71 -0.53
N CYS A 45 0.51 -1.85 -0.12
CA CYS A 45 1.30 -3.06 0.11
C CYS A 45 0.46 -4.34 0.09
N ALA A 46 1.12 -5.48 0.30
CA ALA A 46 0.46 -6.78 0.46
C ALA A 46 1.00 -7.53 1.69
N PHE A 47 0.12 -8.02 2.55
CA PHE A 47 0.46 -8.89 3.68
C PHE A 47 0.48 -10.35 3.25
N VAL A 48 1.44 -10.68 2.40
CA VAL A 48 1.67 -12.02 1.84
C VAL A 48 2.93 -12.67 2.43
N SER A 49 3.26 -13.87 1.95
CA SER A 49 4.47 -14.59 2.35
C SER A 49 5.72 -13.89 1.76
N ALA A 50 6.56 -13.32 2.62
CA ALA A 50 7.79 -12.65 2.22
C ALA A 50 8.79 -13.57 1.50
N SER A 51 8.79 -14.87 1.79
CA SER A 51 9.62 -15.84 1.08
C SER A 51 9.15 -16.10 -0.36
N LYS A 52 7.84 -15.96 -0.63
CA LYS A 52 7.26 -16.10 -1.97
C LYS A 52 7.22 -14.78 -2.75
N VAL A 53 7.09 -13.67 -2.03
CA VAL A 53 7.00 -12.32 -2.61
C VAL A 53 7.95 -11.39 -1.85
N PRO A 54 9.26 -11.45 -2.14
CA PRO A 54 10.27 -10.66 -1.42
C PRO A 54 10.08 -9.15 -1.55
N SER A 55 9.51 -8.70 -2.67
CA SER A 55 9.20 -7.28 -2.92
C SER A 55 8.21 -6.70 -1.91
N MET A 56 7.42 -7.52 -1.21
CA MET A 56 6.43 -7.11 -0.21
C MET A 56 6.85 -7.41 1.24
N ALA A 57 8.13 -7.72 1.48
CA ALA A 57 8.61 -8.14 2.80
C ALA A 57 8.47 -7.04 3.88
N ASP A 58 8.61 -5.78 3.49
CA ASP A 58 8.59 -4.56 4.32
C ASP A 58 7.20 -3.90 4.42
N ALA A 59 6.12 -4.68 4.19
CA ALA A 59 4.76 -4.14 4.14
C ALA A 59 4.32 -3.46 5.44
N ALA A 60 4.80 -3.93 6.61
CA ALA A 60 4.45 -3.34 7.90
C ALA A 60 5.21 -2.03 8.15
N GLU A 61 6.47 -1.98 7.73
CA GLU A 61 7.33 -0.80 7.81
C GLU A 61 6.83 0.30 6.87
N LEU A 62 6.37 -0.05 5.66
CA LEU A 62 5.70 0.90 4.77
C LEU A 62 4.38 1.39 5.36
N ALA A 63 3.58 0.50 5.96
CA ALA A 63 2.31 0.85 6.59
C ALA A 63 2.47 1.88 7.73
N ALA A 64 3.54 1.76 8.52
CA ALA A 64 3.85 2.70 9.61
C ALA A 64 4.05 4.15 9.12
N GLU A 65 4.44 4.35 7.85
CA GLU A 65 4.73 5.66 7.27
C GLU A 65 3.51 6.32 6.61
N LEU A 66 2.41 5.59 6.40
CA LEU A 66 1.26 6.06 5.62
C LEU A 66 0.55 7.26 6.25
N HIS A 67 0.62 7.42 7.58
CA HIS A 67 0.07 8.55 8.33
C HIS A 67 0.61 9.92 7.85
N ARG A 68 1.75 9.94 7.15
CA ARG A 68 2.35 11.14 6.56
C ARG A 68 1.56 11.70 5.37
N PHE A 69 0.56 10.95 4.87
CA PHE A 69 -0.24 11.30 3.70
C PHE A 69 -1.75 11.31 4.02
N PRO A 70 -2.23 12.24 4.87
CA PRO A 70 -3.60 12.23 5.41
C PRO A 70 -4.71 12.45 4.37
N GLY A 71 -4.36 12.80 3.12
CA GLY A 71 -5.31 13.00 2.03
C GLY A 71 -5.57 11.76 1.16
N ILE A 72 -4.99 10.62 1.52
CA ILE A 72 -5.06 9.37 0.75
C ILE A 72 -5.68 8.28 1.61
N GLU A 73 -6.65 7.59 1.04
CA GLU A 73 -7.17 6.34 1.56
C GLU A 73 -6.25 5.19 1.13
N PHE A 74 -5.73 4.49 2.13
CA PHE A 74 -4.80 3.40 1.93
C PHE A 74 -5.47 2.05 2.09
N SER A 75 -5.13 1.12 1.20
CA SER A 75 -5.52 -0.28 1.27
C SER A 75 -4.31 -1.20 1.13
N ALA A 76 -4.49 -2.46 1.51
CA ALA A 76 -3.49 -3.50 1.33
C ALA A 76 -4.13 -4.83 0.92
N LEU A 77 -3.41 -5.60 0.11
CA LEU A 77 -3.82 -6.93 -0.29
C LEU A 77 -3.59 -7.93 0.85
N VAL A 78 -4.61 -8.71 1.18
CA VAL A 78 -4.55 -9.77 2.19
C VAL A 78 -5.02 -11.09 1.59
N ALA A 79 -4.12 -12.07 1.48
CA ALA A 79 -4.40 -13.36 0.85
C ALA A 79 -4.46 -14.55 1.85
N SER A 80 -4.40 -14.27 3.16
CA SER A 80 -4.49 -15.32 4.19
C SER A 80 -4.95 -14.78 5.55
N PRO A 81 -5.48 -15.63 6.45
CA PRO A 81 -5.83 -15.21 7.81
C PRO A 81 -4.64 -14.65 8.61
N ASN A 82 -3.43 -15.19 8.40
CA ASN A 82 -2.22 -14.65 9.03
C ASN A 82 -1.83 -13.29 8.43
N GLY A 83 -2.02 -13.11 7.12
CA GLY A 83 -1.90 -11.80 6.47
C GLY A 83 -2.87 -10.78 7.06
N ALA A 84 -4.12 -11.17 7.32
CA ALA A 84 -5.14 -10.29 7.90
C ALA A 84 -4.73 -9.81 9.31
N LYS A 85 -4.23 -10.71 10.16
CA LYS A 85 -3.71 -10.36 11.48
C LYS A 85 -2.58 -9.34 11.41
N ARG A 86 -1.64 -9.52 10.46
CA ARG A 86 -0.52 -8.59 10.25
C ARG A 86 -0.99 -7.23 9.73
N ALA A 87 -1.95 -7.21 8.80
CA ALA A 87 -2.54 -5.98 8.28
C ALA A 87 -3.21 -5.16 9.39
N MET A 88 -4.05 -5.80 10.21
CA MET A 88 -4.69 -5.14 11.36
C MET A 88 -3.66 -4.60 12.36
N ALA A 89 -2.63 -5.39 12.69
CA ALA A 89 -1.55 -4.96 13.59
C ALA A 89 -0.77 -3.76 13.04
N ALA A 90 -0.70 -3.61 11.71
CA ALA A 90 -0.07 -2.48 11.02
C ALA A 90 -1.00 -1.28 10.80
N GLY A 91 -2.23 -1.31 11.35
CA GLY A 91 -3.19 -0.22 11.20
C GLY A 91 -3.98 -0.23 9.88
N LEU A 92 -3.85 -1.28 9.06
CA LEU A 92 -4.57 -1.46 7.78
C LEU A 92 -5.73 -2.46 7.92
N GLY A 93 -6.44 -2.37 9.04
CA GLY A 93 -7.69 -3.11 9.26
C GLY A 93 -8.85 -2.50 8.47
N PRO A 94 -10.02 -3.18 8.43
CA PRO A 94 -11.22 -2.59 7.86
C PRO A 94 -11.52 -1.23 8.52
N SER A 95 -11.83 -0.23 7.69
CA SER A 95 -12.28 1.07 8.17
C SER A 95 -13.60 0.90 8.93
N ASN A 96 -13.68 1.43 10.15
CA ASN A 96 -14.89 1.42 10.99
C ASN A 96 -15.82 2.61 10.70
N THR A 97 -15.67 3.25 9.54
CA THR A 97 -16.49 4.38 9.06
C THR A 97 -17.50 3.92 8.04
#